data_AF-A0A7C1PLB1-F1
#
_entry.id   AF-A0A7C1PLB1-F1
#
_cell.length_a   1.000
_cell.length_b   1.000
_cell.length_c   1.000
_cell.angle_alpha   90.00
_cell.angle_beta   90.00
_cell.angle_gamma   90.00
#
_symmetry.space_group_name_H-M   'P 1'
#
loop_
_entity.id
_entity.type
_entity.pdbx_description
1 polymer ?
#
loop_
_entity_poly.entity_id
_entity_poly.type
_entity_poly.pdbx_seq_one_letter_code
_entity_poly.pdbx_strand_id
1 'polypeptide(L)'
;MPEGLTAAALAEAVEHLVRQRDGILMIKLGGSALDDPAAAERCLRGVAVLHQLRFPLLLLHGGGKAIDRAMQQAGLTPRKIAGRRYT
;
A
#
# COMPACT_ATOMS: atom_id res chain seq x y z
N MET A 1 -0.83 27.83 -0.87
CA MET A 1 -0.18 26.72 -0.13
C MET A 1 -1.24 26.08 0.74
N PRO A 2 -1.35 24.74 0.81
CA PRO A 2 -2.27 24.10 1.75
C PRO A 2 -1.97 24.61 3.17
N GLU A 3 -3.01 24.91 3.96
CA GLU A 3 -2.85 25.37 5.33
C GLU A 3 -2.05 24.33 6.13
N GLY A 4 -0.97 24.76 6.78
CA GLY A 4 -0.12 23.91 7.62
C GLY A 4 1.15 23.35 6.95
N LEU A 5 1.36 23.51 5.64
CA LEU A 5 2.62 23.10 5.01
C LEU A 5 3.62 24.26 4.96
N THR A 6 4.69 24.17 5.74
CA THR A 6 5.80 25.12 5.70
C THR A 6 6.87 24.69 4.71
N ALA A 7 7.64 25.65 4.18
CA ALA A 7 8.78 25.35 3.31
C ALA A 7 9.82 24.48 4.02
N ALA A 8 10.03 24.70 5.31
CA ALA A 8 10.95 23.91 6.14
C ALA A 8 10.49 22.45 6.27
N ALA A 9 9.23 22.21 6.60
CA ALA A 9 8.68 20.86 6.71
C ALA A 9 8.73 20.10 5.37
N LEU A 10 8.47 20.79 4.26
CA LEU A 10 8.58 20.21 2.93
C LEU A 10 10.04 19.84 2.60
N ALA A 11 10.99 20.75 2.87
CA ALA A 11 12.41 20.51 2.61
C ALA A 11 12.92 19.30 3.41
N GLU A 12 12.60 19.23 4.71
CA GLU A 12 13.00 18.12 5.58
C GLU A 12 12.44 16.77 5.09
N ALA A 13 11.16 16.73 4.69
CA ALA A 13 10.53 15.54 4.16
C ALA A 13 11.19 15.07 2.85
N VAL A 14 11.47 16.00 1.93
CA VAL A 14 12.14 15.69 0.66
C VAL A 14 13.55 15.18 0.90
N GLU A 15 14.33 15.82 1.77
CA GLU A 15 15.67 15.35 2.11
C GLU A 15 15.66 13.93 2.71
N HIS A 16 14.70 13.63 3.58
CA HIS A 16 14.54 12.30 4.14
C HIS A 16 14.27 11.25 3.06
N LEU A 17 13.40 11.58 2.10
CA LEU A 17 13.08 10.69 0.99
C LEU A 17 14.27 10.50 0.04
N VAL A 18 15.00 11.58 -0.30
CA VAL A 18 16.17 11.50 -1.20
C VAL A 18 17.29 10.64 -0.60
N ARG A 19 17.49 10.67 0.73
CA ARG A 19 18.44 9.78 1.42
C ARG A 19 18.09 8.29 1.28
N GLN A 20 16.82 7.96 1.04
CA GLN A 20 16.35 6.59 0.83
C GLN A 20 16.19 6.24 -0.66
N ARG A 21 16.74 7.05 -1.56
CA ARG A 21 16.64 6.82 -3.01
C ARG A 21 17.51 5.65 -3.48
N ASP A 22 18.50 5.25 -2.70
CA ASP A 22 19.34 4.10 -2.99
C ASP A 22 18.59 2.81 -2.65
N GLY A 23 18.21 2.05 -3.69
CA GLY A 23 17.48 0.78 -3.56
C GLY A 23 16.00 0.91 -3.89
N ILE A 24 15.28 -0.22 -3.87
CA ILE A 24 13.87 -0.30 -4.24
C ILE A 24 13.00 0.01 -3.01
N LEU A 25 12.12 1.00 -3.13
CA LEU A 25 11.12 1.29 -2.11
C LEU A 25 9.93 0.33 -2.25
N MET A 26 9.87 -0.64 -1.34
CA MET A 26 8.82 -1.65 -1.30
C MET A 26 7.64 -1.22 -0.42
N ILE A 27 6.45 -1.17 -1.00
CA ILE A 27 5.20 -0.79 -0.33
C ILE A 27 4.26 -1.99 -0.34
N LYS A 28 3.79 -2.42 0.84
CA LYS A 28 2.79 -3.50 0.96
C LYS A 28 1.44 -2.92 1.32
N LEU A 29 0.51 -2.93 0.37
CA LEU A 29 -0.88 -2.52 0.58
C LEU A 29 -1.75 -3.78 0.78
N GLY A 30 -2.27 -3.99 1.99
CA GLY A 30 -3.03 -5.20 2.28
C GLY A 30 -3.89 -5.10 3.54
N GLY A 31 -4.61 -6.18 3.82
CA GLY A 31 -5.48 -6.26 5.00
C GLY A 31 -6.73 -5.38 4.86
N SER A 32 -7.19 -4.81 5.97
CA SER A 32 -8.36 -3.91 6.01
C SER A 32 -8.19 -2.66 5.16
N ALA A 33 -6.95 -2.18 4.95
CA ALA A 33 -6.70 -1.02 4.11
C ALA A 33 -7.11 -1.21 2.63
N LEU A 34 -7.16 -2.47 2.14
CA LEU A 34 -7.68 -2.78 0.80
C LEU A 34 -9.22 -2.84 0.76
N ASP A 35 -9.87 -3.09 1.89
CA ASP A 35 -11.35 -3.12 1.96
C ASP A 35 -11.95 -1.72 2.19
N ASP A 36 -11.15 -0.73 2.63
CA ASP A 36 -11.55 0.68 2.73
C ASP A 36 -11.08 1.45 1.47
N PRO A 37 -12.01 1.81 0.56
CA PRO A 37 -11.65 2.51 -0.67
C PRO A 37 -10.94 3.84 -0.42
N ALA A 38 -11.30 4.58 0.64
CA ALA A 38 -10.71 5.87 0.94
C ALA A 38 -9.27 5.69 1.47
N ALA A 39 -9.01 4.67 2.28
CA ALA A 39 -7.65 4.33 2.71
C ALA A 39 -6.77 3.86 1.54
N ALA A 40 -7.31 2.99 0.69
CA ALA A 40 -6.62 2.52 -0.50
C ALA A 40 -6.25 3.69 -1.43
N GLU A 41 -7.20 4.60 -1.70
CA GLU A 41 -6.97 5.78 -2.53
C GLU A 41 -5.89 6.70 -1.94
N ARG A 42 -5.95 7.00 -0.63
CA ARG A 42 -4.92 7.82 0.03
C ARG A 42 -3.53 7.20 -0.09
N CYS A 43 -3.41 5.89 0.10
CA CYS A 43 -2.14 5.18 -0.07
C CYS A 43 -1.64 5.27 -1.51
N LEU A 44 -2.50 4.95 -2.48
CA LEU A 44 -2.15 4.97 -3.90
C LEU A 44 -1.81 6.37 -4.42
N ARG A 45 -2.41 7.43 -3.88
CA ARG A 45 -1.99 8.82 -4.14
C ARG A 45 -0.54 9.06 -3.70
N GLY A 46 -0.15 8.56 -2.53
CA GLY A 46 1.24 8.63 -2.07
C GLY A 46 2.20 7.85 -2.98
N VAL A 47 1.81 6.63 -3.40
CA VAL A 47 2.58 5.83 -4.37
C VAL A 47 2.76 6.59 -5.69
N ALA A 48 1.70 7.23 -6.19
CA ALA A 48 1.75 8.02 -7.43
C ALA A 48 2.69 9.23 -7.31
N VAL A 49 2.70 9.92 -6.17
CA VAL A 49 3.65 11.02 -5.90
C VAL A 49 5.09 10.51 -5.92
N LEU A 50 5.38 9.40 -5.22
CA LEU A 50 6.72 8.80 -5.22
C LEU A 50 7.15 8.35 -6.62
N HIS A 51 6.21 7.84 -7.42
CA HIS A 51 6.46 7.47 -8.82
C HIS A 51 6.81 8.69 -9.67
N GLN A 52 6.08 9.80 -9.51
CA GLN A 52 6.38 11.08 -10.18
C GLN A 52 7.77 11.61 -9.80
N LEU A 53 8.20 11.41 -8.55
CA LEU A 53 9.53 11.74 -8.04
C LEU A 53 10.63 10.74 -8.48
N ARG A 54 10.30 9.75 -9.32
CA ARG A 54 11.23 8.75 -9.86
C ARG A 54 11.88 7.86 -8.80
N PHE A 55 11.15 7.54 -7.74
CA PHE A 55 11.54 6.45 -6.86
C PHE A 55 11.37 5.12 -7.58
N PRO A 56 12.35 4.20 -7.49
CA PRO A 56 12.16 2.82 -7.93
C PRO A 56 11.24 2.10 -6.93
N LEU A 57 9.99 1.90 -7.32
CA LEU A 57 8.93 1.40 -6.43
C LEU A 57 8.58 -0.06 -6.71
N LEU A 58 8.28 -0.82 -5.65
CA LEU A 58 7.65 -2.14 -5.73
C LEU A 58 6.39 -2.14 -4.86
N LEU A 59 5.21 -2.18 -5.49
CA LEU A 59 3.94 -2.29 -4.77
C LEU A 59 3.49 -3.75 -4.71
N LEU A 60 3.40 -4.31 -3.50
CA LEU A 60 2.84 -5.62 -3.25
C LEU A 60 1.45 -5.50 -2.64
N HIS A 61 0.55 -6.41 -3.01
CA HIS A 61 -0.76 -6.50 -2.38
C HIS A 61 -1.12 -7.93 -1.96
N GLY A 62 -2.02 -8.01 -0.99
CA GLY A 62 -2.70 -9.27 -0.65
C GLY A 62 -4.04 -9.40 -1.38
N GLY A 63 -4.64 -10.58 -1.31
CA GLY A 63 -6.00 -10.82 -1.81
C GLY A 63 -6.85 -11.68 -0.89
N GLY A 64 -6.35 -12.05 0.30
CA GLY A 64 -6.91 -13.13 1.11
C GLY A 64 -8.42 -13.07 1.33
N LYS A 65 -8.95 -11.90 1.73
CA LYS A 65 -10.39 -11.73 1.95
C LYS A 65 -11.20 -11.77 0.65
N ALA A 66 -10.70 -11.18 -0.43
CA ALA A 66 -11.37 -11.23 -1.73
C ALA A 66 -11.45 -12.67 -2.26
N ILE A 67 -10.36 -13.43 -2.10
CA ILE A 67 -10.33 -14.86 -2.46
C ILE A 67 -11.27 -15.67 -1.54
N ASP A 68 -11.32 -15.39 -0.24
CA ASP A 68 -12.27 -16.06 0.68
C ASP A 68 -13.72 -15.84 0.24
N ARG A 69 -14.09 -14.61 -0.13
CA ARG A 69 -15.44 -14.27 -0.63
C ARG A 69 -15.75 -15.00 -1.94
N ALA A 70 -14.81 -15.01 -2.88
CA ALA A 70 -14.98 -15.70 -4.16
C ALA A 70 -15.12 -17.22 -3.99
N MET A 71 -14.35 -17.82 -3.07
CA MET A 71 -14.49 -19.23 -2.72
C MET A 71 -15.88 -19.55 -2.15
N GLN A 72 -16.36 -18.76 -1.20
CA GLN A 72 -17.70 -18.94 -0.62
C GLN A 72 -18.80 -18.84 -1.68
N GLN A 73 -18.69 -17.88 -2.60
CA GLN A 73 -19.62 -17.74 -3.74
C GLN A 73 -19.60 -18.95 -4.68
N ALA A 74 -18.46 -19.62 -4.80
CA ALA A 74 -18.31 -20.87 -5.55
C ALA A 74 -18.68 -22.13 -4.75
N GLY A 75 -19.21 -22.00 -3.53
CA GLY A 75 -19.55 -23.13 -2.66
C GLY A 75 -18.34 -23.80 -2.00
N LEU A 76 -17.16 -23.18 -2.05
CA LEU A 76 -15.93 -23.67 -1.42
C LEU A 76 -15.74 -23.05 -0.04
N THR A 77 -15.35 -23.86 0.94
CA THR A 77 -14.99 -23.36 2.27
C THR A 77 -13.48 -23.18 2.39
N PRO A 78 -12.97 -21.94 2.60
CA PRO A 78 -11.53 -21.70 2.78
C PRO A 78 -11.02 -22.37 4.06
N ARG A 79 -10.05 -23.29 3.93
CA ARG A 79 -9.35 -23.84 5.09
C ARG A 79 -8.14 -22.97 5.44
N LYS A 80 -8.03 -22.56 6.71
CA LYS A 80 -6.88 -21.80 7.22
C LYS A 80 -6.21 -22.52 8.38
N ILE A 81 -4.88 -22.55 8.38
CA ILE A 81 -4.04 -23.10 9.46
C ILE A 81 -3.01 -22.03 9.82
N ALA A 82 -2.98 -21.59 11.08
CA ALA A 82 -2.08 -20.56 11.58
C ALA A 82 -2.04 -19.29 10.69
N GLY A 83 -3.23 -18.77 10.34
CA GLY A 83 -3.37 -17.55 9.54
C GLY A 83 -3.08 -17.70 8.04
N ARG A 84 -2.70 -18.89 7.55
CA ARG A 84 -2.41 -19.17 6.15
C ARG A 84 -3.50 -20.02 5.51
N ARG A 85 -3.85 -19.73 4.26
CA ARG A 85 -4.76 -20.58 3.47
C ARG A 85 -4.03 -21.88 3.13
N TYR A 86 -4.69 -23.01 3.34
CA TYR A 86 -4.28 -24.27 2.74
C TYR A 86 -4.71 -24.23 1.27
N THR A 87 -3.75 -24.21 0.37
CA THR A 87 -3.96 -24.00 -1.07
C THR A 87 -3.40 -25.20 -1.82
#